data_AF-A0A1S2HNV9-F1
#
_entry.id   AF-A0A1S2HNV9-F1
#
_cell.length_a   1.000
_cell.length_b   1.000
_cell.length_c   1.000
_cell.angle_alpha   90.00
_cell.angle_beta   90.00
_cell.angle_gamma   90.00
#
_symmetry.space_group_name_H-M   'P 1'
#
loop_
_entity.id
_entity.type
_entity.pdbx_description
1 polymer ?
#
loop_
_entity_poly.entity_id
_entity_poly.type
_entity_poly.pdbx_seq_one_letter_code
_entity_poly.pdbx_strand_id
1 'polypeptide(L)'
;MPDAQQLAQQILDSVGGSANIADVENCMTRLRVEVSSPASVDLPALQATDGVMAAIAAGSNLQIVLGPGLVDRVADDVEALRAAAPSAAAGGPGASPEELAARGASIKASARSRSDGRTMRAIRKISAIFIPLIPALIACGLIAGINGILTNLGWVPGVTPFLGVLSSGFLSLLAVFVGMNAAKEFGGTPILGGAVGGIIVAASVANVTVFGETLAPGQGGVLGALAGGILAAYVERFMRRVTPDVIALIVVPTVTVLVAGSVTLGS
;
A
#
# COMPACT_ATOMS: atom_id res chain seq x y z
N MET A 1 -19.59 -30.35 -16.09
CA MET A 1 -19.21 -29.00 -15.58
C MET A 1 -17.80 -28.78 -16.06
N PRO A 2 -17.49 -27.67 -16.74
CA PRO A 2 -16.12 -27.40 -17.18
C PRO A 2 -15.19 -27.39 -15.96
N ASP A 3 -14.04 -28.03 -16.10
CA ASP A 3 -13.02 -28.12 -15.06
C ASP A 3 -12.36 -26.74 -14.90
N ALA A 4 -12.47 -26.14 -13.71
CA ALA A 4 -12.07 -24.75 -13.46
C ALA A 4 -10.58 -24.52 -13.74
N GLN A 5 -9.74 -25.52 -13.41
CA GLN A 5 -8.30 -25.47 -13.68
C GLN A 5 -7.98 -25.49 -15.18
N GLN A 6 -8.69 -26.30 -15.96
CA GLN A 6 -8.50 -26.36 -17.41
C GLN A 6 -8.93 -25.05 -18.08
N LEU A 7 -10.04 -24.47 -17.61
CA LEU A 7 -10.53 -23.19 -18.09
C LEU A 7 -9.58 -22.04 -17.71
N ALA A 8 -9.04 -22.04 -16.50
CA ALA A 8 -8.03 -21.08 -16.07
C ALA A 8 -6.77 -21.15 -16.94
N GLN A 9 -6.29 -22.35 -17.27
CA GLN A 9 -5.14 -22.53 -18.16
C GLN A 9 -5.41 -22.02 -19.58
N GLN A 10 -6.59 -22.32 -20.13
CA GLN A 10 -6.99 -21.85 -21.47
C GLN A 10 -7.12 -20.31 -21.53
N ILE A 11 -7.61 -19.70 -20.45
CA ILE A 11 -7.65 -18.24 -20.32
C ILE A 11 -6.23 -17.68 -20.30
N LEU A 12 -5.33 -18.26 -19.51
CA LEU A 12 -3.92 -17.85 -19.43
C LEU A 12 -3.20 -17.92 -20.77
N ASP A 13 -3.38 -19.01 -21.51
CA ASP A 13 -2.75 -19.19 -22.82
C ASP A 13 -3.26 -18.13 -23.82
N SER A 14 -4.56 -17.84 -23.76
CA SER A 14 -5.20 -16.87 -24.67
C SER A 14 -4.90 -15.41 -24.32
N VAL A 15 -4.46 -15.10 -23.10
CA VAL A 15 -3.99 -13.76 -22.72
C VAL A 15 -2.48 -13.58 -22.89
N GLY A 16 -1.76 -14.55 -23.46
CA GLY A 16 -0.31 -14.45 -23.67
C GLY A 16 0.53 -14.86 -22.45
N GLY A 17 -0.04 -15.65 -21.54
CA GLY A 17 0.62 -16.23 -20.38
C GLY A 17 0.51 -15.41 -19.09
N SER A 18 0.92 -16.01 -17.97
CA SER A 18 0.84 -15.41 -16.63
C SER A 18 1.63 -14.10 -16.48
N ALA A 19 2.74 -13.96 -17.20
CA ALA A 19 3.55 -12.74 -17.20
C ALA A 19 2.86 -11.54 -17.86
N ASN A 20 1.83 -11.77 -18.68
CA ASN A 20 1.07 -10.70 -19.31
C ASN A 20 -0.08 -10.19 -18.42
N ILE A 21 -0.40 -10.89 -17.33
CA ILE A 21 -1.47 -10.51 -16.40
C ILE A 21 -0.91 -9.58 -15.33
N ALA A 22 -1.32 -8.31 -15.38
CA ALA A 22 -1.01 -7.33 -14.35
C ALA A 22 -1.89 -7.53 -13.11
N ASP A 23 -3.19 -7.76 -13.30
CA ASP A 23 -4.15 -7.92 -12.21
C ASP A 23 -5.33 -8.82 -12.58
N VAL A 24 -5.95 -9.43 -11.58
CA VAL A 24 -7.13 -10.30 -11.72
C VAL A 24 -8.15 -9.97 -10.65
N GLU A 25 -9.37 -9.67 -11.07
CA GLU A 25 -10.51 -9.45 -10.17
C GLU A 25 -11.72 -10.22 -10.68
N ASN A 26 -12.60 -10.66 -9.79
CA ASN A 26 -13.87 -11.26 -10.16
C ASN A 26 -15.04 -10.61 -9.41
N CYS A 27 -16.20 -10.59 -10.07
CA CYS A 27 -17.48 -10.35 -9.42
C CYS A 27 -18.37 -11.59 -9.59
N MET A 28 -19.66 -11.47 -9.27
CA MET A 28 -20.59 -12.61 -9.28
C MET A 28 -20.64 -13.42 -10.59
N THR A 29 -20.32 -12.84 -11.75
CA THR A 29 -20.43 -13.53 -13.04
C THR A 29 -19.31 -13.22 -14.04
N ARG A 30 -18.36 -12.34 -13.68
CA ARG A 30 -17.33 -11.85 -14.60
C ARG A 30 -15.96 -11.88 -13.96
N LEU A 31 -15.00 -12.38 -14.70
CA LEU A 31 -13.58 -12.28 -14.45
C LEU A 31 -13.04 -11.06 -15.22
N ARG A 32 -12.33 -10.19 -14.53
CA ARG A 32 -11.64 -9.02 -15.07
C ARG A 32 -10.15 -9.30 -14.97
N VAL A 33 -9.45 -9.13 -16.07
CA VAL A 33 -8.02 -9.35 -16.17
C VAL A 33 -7.43 -8.07 -16.74
N GLU A 34 -6.53 -7.44 -16.01
CA GLU A 34 -5.71 -6.37 -16.56
C GLU A 34 -4.47 -7.00 -17.21
N VAL A 35 -4.23 -6.67 -18.48
CA VAL A 35 -3.10 -7.18 -19.26
C VAL A 35 -2.09 -6.07 -19.54
N SER A 36 -0.80 -6.41 -19.43
CA SER A 36 0.31 -5.48 -19.68
C SER A 36 0.49 -5.19 -21.17
N SER A 37 0.24 -6.19 -22.01
CA SER A 37 0.31 -6.13 -23.47
C SER A 37 -1.04 -6.58 -24.06
N PRO A 38 -1.91 -5.63 -24.45
CA PRO A 38 -3.17 -5.95 -25.12
C PRO A 38 -3.00 -6.67 -26.46
N ALA A 39 -1.85 -6.46 -27.12
CA ALA A 39 -1.58 -7.04 -28.44
C ALA A 39 -1.36 -8.56 -28.41
N SER A 40 -1.07 -9.13 -27.24
CA SER A 40 -0.88 -10.58 -27.04
C SER A 40 -2.16 -11.29 -26.59
N VAL A 41 -3.30 -10.60 -26.52
CA VAL A 41 -4.59 -11.20 -26.17
C VAL A 41 -5.31 -11.70 -27.43
N ASP A 42 -5.56 -13.01 -27.47
CA ASP A 42 -6.39 -13.66 -28.49
C ASP A 42 -7.87 -13.66 -28.05
N LEU A 43 -8.56 -12.55 -28.34
CA LEU A 43 -9.97 -12.40 -28.01
C LEU A 43 -10.88 -13.43 -28.72
N PRO A 44 -10.67 -13.76 -30.01
CA PRO A 44 -11.41 -14.85 -30.67
C PRO A 44 -11.24 -16.21 -29.98
N ALA A 45 -10.04 -16.59 -29.56
CA ALA A 45 -9.80 -17.84 -28.84
C ALA A 45 -10.51 -17.87 -27.48
N LEU A 46 -10.48 -16.76 -26.74
CA LEU A 46 -11.21 -16.63 -25.47
C LEU A 46 -12.72 -16.81 -25.65
N GLN A 47 -13.31 -16.22 -26.70
CA GLN A 47 -14.75 -16.36 -26.96
C GLN A 47 -15.15 -17.76 -27.42
N ALA A 48 -14.22 -18.54 -27.98
CA ALA A 48 -14.44 -19.92 -28.40
C ALA A 48 -14.22 -20.94 -27.27
N THR A 49 -13.75 -20.50 -26.11
CA THR A 49 -13.44 -21.37 -24.96
C THR A 49 -14.72 -21.83 -24.27
N ASP A 50 -14.86 -23.14 -24.04
CA ASP A 50 -16.04 -23.72 -23.39
C ASP A 50 -16.16 -23.24 -21.93
N GLY A 51 -17.31 -22.66 -21.58
CA GLY A 51 -17.53 -21.98 -20.29
C GLY A 51 -17.35 -20.45 -20.33
N VAL A 52 -16.84 -19.87 -21.43
CA VAL A 52 -16.82 -18.41 -21.65
C VAL A 52 -18.08 -17.99 -22.41
N MET A 53 -18.95 -17.23 -21.75
CA MET A 53 -20.20 -16.72 -22.35
C MET A 53 -19.97 -15.48 -23.21
N ALA A 54 -18.98 -14.66 -22.84
CA ALA A 54 -18.55 -13.49 -23.60
C ALA A 54 -17.15 -13.05 -23.12
N ALA A 55 -16.33 -12.52 -24.04
CA ALA A 55 -15.09 -11.84 -23.70
C ALA A 55 -15.04 -10.48 -24.39
N ILE A 56 -14.70 -9.43 -23.64
CA ILE A 56 -14.66 -8.04 -24.10
C ILE A 56 -13.30 -7.46 -23.72
N ALA A 57 -12.54 -6.95 -24.69
CA ALA A 57 -11.30 -6.23 -24.44
C ALA A 57 -11.47 -4.72 -24.69
N ALA A 58 -10.95 -3.89 -23.79
CA ALA A 58 -10.93 -2.44 -23.88
C ALA A 58 -9.58 -1.90 -23.35
N GLY A 59 -8.62 -1.72 -24.26
CA GLY A 59 -7.26 -1.34 -23.89
C GLY A 59 -6.57 -2.44 -23.11
N SER A 60 -6.04 -2.13 -21.92
CA SER A 60 -5.45 -3.11 -20.99
C SER A 60 -6.48 -3.93 -20.22
N ASN A 61 -7.77 -3.60 -20.29
CA ASN A 61 -8.80 -4.30 -19.52
C ASN A 61 -9.47 -5.38 -20.36
N LEU A 62 -9.44 -6.61 -19.88
CA LEU A 62 -10.15 -7.75 -20.45
C LEU A 62 -11.25 -8.20 -19.47
N GLN A 63 -12.46 -8.42 -19.97
CA GLN A 63 -13.59 -8.90 -19.17
C GLN A 63 -14.17 -10.17 -19.78
N ILE A 64 -14.14 -11.26 -19.02
CA ILE A 64 -14.59 -12.59 -19.39
C ILE A 64 -15.82 -12.92 -18.55
N VAL A 65 -16.93 -13.29 -19.19
CA VAL A 65 -18.19 -13.63 -18.53
C VAL A 65 -18.27 -15.16 -18.42
N LEU A 66 -18.26 -15.67 -17.19
CA LEU A 66 -18.19 -17.12 -16.89
C LEU A 66 -19.48 -17.66 -16.24
N GLY A 67 -20.35 -16.77 -15.77
CA GLY A 67 -21.58 -17.13 -15.04
C GLY A 67 -21.37 -17.33 -13.54
N PRO A 68 -22.46 -17.42 -12.76
CA PRO A 68 -22.41 -17.46 -11.30
C PRO A 68 -21.85 -18.80 -10.78
N GLY A 69 -20.95 -18.72 -9.79
CA GLY A 69 -20.37 -19.87 -9.10
C GLY A 69 -19.15 -20.52 -9.77
N LEU A 70 -18.96 -20.36 -11.09
CA LEU A 70 -17.75 -20.80 -11.80
C LEU A 70 -16.63 -19.75 -11.74
N VAL A 71 -17.01 -18.47 -11.79
CA VAL A 71 -16.08 -17.33 -11.85
C VAL A 71 -15.11 -17.27 -10.67
N ASP A 72 -15.57 -17.58 -9.45
CA ASP A 72 -14.72 -17.51 -8.24
C ASP A 72 -13.60 -18.57 -8.30
N ARG A 73 -13.95 -19.80 -8.72
CA ARG A 73 -12.98 -20.90 -8.83
C ARG A 73 -11.96 -20.64 -9.93
N VAL A 74 -12.41 -20.11 -11.06
CA VAL A 74 -11.51 -19.77 -12.17
C VAL A 74 -10.60 -18.59 -11.80
N ALA A 75 -11.09 -17.61 -11.04
CA ALA A 75 -10.25 -16.52 -10.55
C ALA A 75 -9.13 -17.03 -9.62
N ASP A 76 -9.49 -17.90 -8.66
CA ASP A 76 -8.53 -18.52 -7.74
C ASP A 76 -7.48 -19.36 -8.49
N ASP A 77 -7.90 -20.15 -9.49
CA ASP A 77 -7.02 -20.98 -10.30
C ASP A 77 -6.09 -20.14 -11.21
N VAL A 78 -6.59 -19.06 -11.82
CA VAL A 78 -5.77 -18.13 -12.62
C VAL A 78 -4.72 -17.45 -11.73
N GLU A 79 -5.10 -17.02 -10.53
CA GLU A 79 -4.18 -16.39 -9.58
C GLU A 79 -3.13 -17.40 -9.06
N ALA A 80 -3.53 -18.64 -8.79
CA ALA A 80 -2.61 -19.71 -8.40
C ALA A 80 -1.58 -20.04 -9.49
N LEU A 81 -2.04 -20.12 -10.75
CA LEU A 81 -1.17 -20.34 -11.91
C LEU A 81 -0.27 -19.13 -12.19
N ARG A 82 -0.73 -17.90 -11.89
CA ARG A 82 0.10 -16.69 -11.92
C ARG A 82 1.20 -16.73 -10.86
N ALA A 83 0.85 -17.10 -9.63
CA ALA A 83 1.79 -17.19 -8.51
C ALA A 83 2.83 -18.32 -8.66
N ALA A 84 2.50 -19.39 -9.39
CA ALA A 84 3.42 -20.48 -9.69
C ALA A 84 4.49 -20.14 -10.76
N ALA A 85 4.34 -19.04 -11.49
CA ALA A 85 5.35 -18.57 -12.43
C ALA A 85 6.46 -17.74 -11.73
N PRO A 86 7.72 -17.73 -12.22
CA PRO A 86 8.81 -17.04 -11.54
C PRO A 86 8.64 -15.51 -11.50
N SER A 87 8.13 -15.01 -10.37
CA SER A 87 8.22 -13.67 -9.76
C SER A 87 7.78 -12.42 -10.53
N ALA A 88 6.69 -11.78 -10.05
CA ALA A 88 6.80 -10.48 -9.35
C ALA A 88 5.51 -10.13 -8.56
N ALA A 89 5.65 -10.04 -7.24
CA ALA A 89 4.84 -9.31 -6.25
C ALA A 89 3.37 -9.72 -5.95
N ALA A 90 3.20 -10.25 -4.72
CA ALA A 90 1.98 -10.42 -3.90
C ALA A 90 0.97 -9.26 -3.97
N GLY A 91 -0.35 -9.39 -3.80
CA GLY A 91 -1.26 -10.44 -3.32
C GLY A 91 -2.56 -9.74 -2.84
N GLY A 92 -3.76 -10.25 -3.17
CA GLY A 92 -5.09 -9.59 -2.99
C GLY A 92 -5.69 -9.58 -1.56
N PRO A 93 -7.03 -9.53 -1.35
CA PRO A 93 -8.15 -9.09 -2.19
C PRO A 93 -9.09 -8.05 -1.52
N GLY A 94 -9.90 -7.33 -2.31
CA GLY A 94 -11.08 -6.56 -1.84
C GLY A 94 -10.92 -5.04 -1.81
N ALA A 95 -11.49 -4.36 -2.82
CA ALA A 95 -11.45 -2.91 -3.07
C ALA A 95 -10.04 -2.33 -2.95
N SER A 96 -9.27 -2.37 -4.05
CA SER A 96 -7.92 -1.85 -4.04
C SER A 96 -7.92 -0.39 -3.56
N PRO A 97 -7.12 -0.07 -2.52
CA PRO A 97 -6.78 1.30 -2.15
C PRO A 97 -6.49 2.23 -3.33
N GLU A 98 -5.99 1.65 -4.42
CA GLU A 98 -5.71 2.30 -5.70
C GLU A 98 -6.96 2.80 -6.43
N GLU A 99 -8.13 2.15 -6.36
CA GLU A 99 -9.34 2.62 -7.07
C GLU A 99 -9.99 3.83 -6.37
N LEU A 100 -9.97 3.86 -5.02
CA LEU A 100 -10.36 5.04 -4.23
C LEU A 100 -9.31 6.15 -4.30
N ALA A 101 -8.01 5.81 -4.34
CA ALA A 101 -6.95 6.77 -4.60
C ALA A 101 -7.01 7.32 -6.03
N ALA A 102 -7.45 6.54 -7.02
CA ALA A 102 -7.66 6.94 -8.41
C ALA A 102 -8.87 7.87 -8.57
N ARG A 103 -9.96 7.65 -7.82
CA ARG A 103 -11.07 8.63 -7.71
C ARG A 103 -10.65 9.92 -6.99
N GLY A 104 -9.78 9.83 -5.97
CA GLY A 104 -9.14 11.00 -5.38
C GLY A 104 -8.19 11.72 -6.36
N ALA A 105 -7.51 10.97 -7.23
CA ALA A 105 -6.63 11.47 -8.27
C ALA A 105 -7.41 12.12 -9.43
N SER A 106 -8.62 11.64 -9.76
CA SER A 106 -9.48 12.25 -10.78
C SER A 106 -10.07 13.59 -10.29
N ILE A 107 -10.40 13.73 -9.01
CA ILE A 107 -10.73 15.03 -8.38
C ILE A 107 -9.50 15.97 -8.42
N LYS A 108 -8.29 15.43 -8.19
CA LYS A 108 -7.02 16.17 -8.31
C LYS A 108 -6.70 16.55 -9.77
N ALA A 109 -7.17 15.77 -10.74
CA ALA A 109 -7.06 16.06 -12.17
C ALA A 109 -8.01 17.19 -12.60
N SER A 110 -9.21 17.29 -12.02
CA SER A 110 -10.11 18.44 -12.21
C SER A 110 -9.59 19.73 -11.56
N ALA A 111 -8.71 19.63 -10.54
CA ALA A 111 -8.00 20.75 -9.94
C ALA A 111 -6.70 21.15 -10.68
N ARG A 112 -6.30 20.45 -11.75
CA ARG A 112 -5.12 20.76 -12.59
C ARG A 112 -5.21 22.11 -13.31
N SER A 113 -6.38 22.74 -13.37
CA SER A 113 -6.58 23.98 -14.15
C SER A 113 -6.25 25.28 -13.40
N ARG A 114 -5.79 25.26 -12.14
CA ARG A 114 -5.70 26.52 -11.35
C ARG A 114 -4.36 27.01 -10.80
N SER A 115 -3.23 26.29 -10.84
CA SER A 115 -1.90 26.92 -10.63
C SER A 115 -0.76 25.90 -10.71
N ASP A 116 0.19 26.09 -11.63
CA ASP A 116 1.40 25.28 -11.75
C ASP A 116 2.61 25.88 -10.99
N GLY A 117 2.35 26.37 -9.78
CA GLY A 117 3.37 26.96 -8.89
C GLY A 117 4.24 25.95 -8.13
N ARG A 118 5.44 26.37 -7.70
CA ARG A 118 6.35 25.61 -6.81
C ARG A 118 5.64 25.10 -5.54
N THR A 119 4.73 25.90 -4.98
CA THR A 119 3.92 25.56 -3.80
C THR A 119 3.00 24.37 -4.05
N MET A 120 2.38 24.28 -5.24
CA MET A 120 1.49 23.17 -5.59
C MET A 120 2.26 21.86 -5.82
N ARG A 121 3.55 21.93 -6.17
CA ARG A 121 4.43 20.75 -6.20
C ARG A 121 4.80 20.28 -4.79
N ALA A 122 5.08 21.20 -3.87
CA ALA A 122 5.34 20.86 -2.46
C ALA A 122 4.10 20.21 -1.79
N ILE A 123 2.92 20.78 -2.00
CA ILE A 123 1.65 20.22 -1.50
C ILE A 123 1.41 18.82 -2.06
N ARG A 124 1.72 18.59 -3.35
CA ARG A 124 1.59 17.26 -3.97
C ARG A 124 2.52 16.22 -3.35
N LYS A 125 3.78 16.56 -3.08
CA LYS A 125 4.73 15.65 -2.40
C LYS A 125 4.24 15.27 -1.01
N ILE A 126 3.81 16.26 -0.22
CA ILE A 126 3.26 15.98 1.12
C ILE A 126 2.01 15.10 1.01
N SER A 127 1.13 15.39 0.04
CA SER A 127 -0.08 14.58 -0.18
C SER A 127 0.23 13.12 -0.52
N ALA A 128 1.27 12.87 -1.32
CA ALA A 128 1.66 11.53 -1.75
C ALA A 128 2.09 10.63 -0.56
N ILE A 129 2.53 11.22 0.55
CA ILE A 129 2.92 10.50 1.77
C ILE A 129 1.70 9.96 2.52
N PHE A 130 0.60 10.72 2.51
CA PHE A 130 -0.61 10.39 3.26
C PHE A 130 -1.64 9.59 2.46
N ILE A 131 -1.66 9.72 1.12
CA ILE A 131 -2.62 8.99 0.26
C ILE A 131 -2.63 7.47 0.53
N PRO A 132 -1.47 6.78 0.60
CA PRO A 132 -1.44 5.34 0.88
C PRO A 132 -1.98 4.97 2.27
N LEU A 133 -2.08 5.94 3.20
CA LEU A 133 -2.55 5.72 4.58
C LEU A 133 -4.07 5.91 4.72
N ILE A 134 -4.71 6.58 3.76
CA ILE A 134 -6.14 6.91 3.81
C ILE A 134 -7.03 5.68 4.04
N PRO A 135 -6.87 4.54 3.31
CA PRO A 135 -7.76 3.38 3.49
C PRO A 135 -7.70 2.82 4.90
N ALA A 136 -6.50 2.66 5.46
CA ALA A 136 -6.31 2.17 6.82
C ALA A 136 -6.86 3.16 7.86
N LEU A 137 -6.66 4.47 7.66
CA LEU A 137 -7.25 5.51 8.52
C LEU A 137 -8.78 5.46 8.53
N ILE A 138 -9.40 5.25 7.36
CA ILE A 138 -10.86 5.13 7.25
C ILE A 138 -11.35 3.87 7.99
N ALA A 139 -10.73 2.72 7.74
CA ALA A 139 -11.12 1.46 8.37
C ALA A 139 -11.00 1.53 9.91
N CYS A 140 -9.82 1.92 10.42
CA CYS A 140 -9.58 2.04 11.85
C CYS A 140 -10.45 3.11 12.52
N GLY A 141 -10.68 4.25 11.84
CA GLY A 141 -11.54 5.32 12.34
C GLY A 141 -13.01 4.90 12.46
N LEU A 142 -13.54 4.16 11.48
CA LEU A 142 -14.91 3.63 11.53
C LEU A 142 -15.06 2.57 12.63
N ILE A 143 -14.08 1.67 12.77
CA ILE A 143 -14.09 0.67 13.86
C ILE A 143 -14.03 1.38 15.22
N ALA A 144 -13.19 2.41 15.39
CA ALA A 144 -13.13 3.20 16.61
C ALA A 144 -14.48 3.87 16.93
N GLY A 145 -15.13 4.45 15.93
CA GLY A 145 -16.44 5.09 16.07
C GLY A 145 -17.52 4.11 16.52
N ILE A 146 -17.61 2.95 15.87
CA ILE A 146 -18.55 1.87 16.26
C ILE A 146 -18.24 1.40 17.69
N ASN A 147 -16.96 1.19 18.01
CA ASN A 147 -16.55 0.78 19.36
C ASN A 147 -16.96 1.81 20.43
N GLY A 148 -16.79 3.10 20.12
CA GLY A 148 -17.19 4.19 21.00
C GLY A 148 -18.69 4.18 21.29
N ILE A 149 -19.53 3.96 20.27
CA ILE A 149 -20.99 3.84 20.43
C ILE A 149 -21.34 2.62 21.31
N LEU A 150 -20.76 1.45 21.01
CA LEU A 150 -21.02 0.22 21.77
C LEU A 150 -20.58 0.34 23.24
N THR A 151 -19.48 1.04 23.50
CA THR A 151 -18.97 1.29 24.85
C THR A 151 -19.90 2.23 25.63
N ASN A 152 -20.38 3.31 25.00
CA ASN A 152 -21.30 4.25 25.65
C ASN A 152 -22.68 3.63 25.94
N LEU A 153 -23.17 2.75 25.07
CA LEU A 153 -24.46 2.07 25.23
C LEU A 153 -24.42 0.86 26.18
N GLY A 154 -23.23 0.31 26.46
CA GLY A 154 -23.06 -0.84 27.33
C GLY A 154 -23.62 -2.17 26.77
N TRP A 155 -23.88 -2.25 25.46
CA TRP A 155 -24.57 -3.41 24.85
C TRP A 155 -23.76 -4.71 24.87
N VAL A 156 -22.46 -4.63 24.57
CA VAL A 156 -21.57 -5.80 24.41
C VAL A 156 -20.19 -5.54 25.01
N PRO A 157 -20.08 -5.38 26.34
CA PRO A 157 -18.82 -5.02 27.00
C PRO A 157 -17.68 -6.02 26.79
N GLY A 158 -17.96 -7.26 26.40
CA GLY A 158 -16.94 -8.25 26.04
C GLY A 158 -16.28 -8.03 24.67
N VAL A 159 -16.94 -7.32 23.75
CA VAL A 159 -16.46 -7.11 22.38
C VAL A 159 -15.72 -5.77 22.22
N THR A 160 -16.01 -4.80 23.09
CA THR A 160 -15.42 -3.45 23.00
C THR A 160 -13.90 -3.40 23.18
N PRO A 161 -13.25 -4.22 24.03
CA PRO A 161 -11.78 -4.25 24.10
C PRO A 161 -11.16 -4.79 22.80
N PHE A 162 -11.79 -5.80 22.19
CA PHE A 162 -11.34 -6.39 20.93
C PHE A 162 -11.40 -5.37 19.78
N LEU A 163 -12.52 -4.67 19.62
CA LEU A 163 -12.64 -3.58 18.65
C LEU A 163 -11.70 -2.42 18.96
N GLY A 164 -11.43 -2.16 20.23
CA GLY A 164 -10.45 -1.18 20.69
C GLY A 164 -9.05 -1.47 20.15
N VAL A 165 -8.59 -2.72 20.26
CA VAL A 165 -7.28 -3.14 19.72
C VAL A 165 -7.24 -3.03 18.20
N LEU A 166 -8.29 -3.51 17.50
CA LEU A 166 -8.37 -3.43 16.03
C LEU A 166 -8.32 -1.99 15.51
N SER A 167 -8.99 -1.07 16.23
CA SER A 167 -9.03 0.34 15.83
C SER A 167 -7.75 1.12 16.16
N SER A 168 -7.07 0.77 17.26
CA SER A 168 -5.88 1.52 17.74
C SER A 168 -4.55 1.06 17.13
N GLY A 169 -4.44 -0.19 16.66
CA GLY A 169 -3.18 -0.74 16.16
C GLY A 169 -2.51 0.11 15.08
N PHE A 170 -3.23 0.42 13.99
CA PHE A 170 -2.69 1.24 12.91
C PHE A 170 -2.38 2.68 13.36
N LEU A 171 -3.26 3.29 14.16
CA LEU A 171 -3.08 4.64 14.69
C LEU A 171 -1.83 4.75 15.57
N SER A 172 -1.54 3.72 16.36
CA SER A 172 -0.33 3.66 17.21
C SER A 172 0.97 3.60 16.41
N LEU A 173 0.91 3.07 15.17
CA LEU A 173 2.05 2.93 14.26
C LEU A 173 2.03 3.98 13.14
N LEU A 174 1.14 4.98 13.22
CA LEU A 174 0.98 5.97 12.17
C LEU A 174 2.29 6.71 11.87
N ALA A 175 3.06 7.03 12.92
CA ALA A 175 4.39 7.63 12.78
C ALA A 175 5.34 6.75 11.93
N VAL A 176 5.36 5.43 12.18
CA VAL A 176 6.18 4.48 11.42
C VAL A 176 5.83 4.54 9.94
N PHE A 177 4.55 4.40 9.60
CA PHE A 177 4.10 4.37 8.21
C PHE A 177 4.32 5.71 7.50
N VAL A 178 4.13 6.84 8.21
CA VAL A 178 4.41 8.18 7.66
C VAL A 178 5.91 8.36 7.40
N GLY A 179 6.78 7.93 8.32
CA GLY A 179 8.23 7.96 8.14
C GLY A 179 8.68 7.10 6.96
N MET A 180 8.09 5.91 6.79
CA MET A 180 8.36 5.04 5.64
C MET A 180 7.98 5.70 4.31
N ASN A 181 6.76 6.23 4.22
CA ASN A 181 6.27 6.86 3.00
C ASN A 181 7.02 8.16 2.68
N ALA A 182 7.40 8.93 3.71
CA ALA A 182 8.26 10.09 3.57
C ALA A 182 9.63 9.71 2.98
N ALA A 183 10.30 8.71 3.55
CA ALA A 183 11.58 8.26 3.02
C ALA A 183 11.45 7.79 1.57
N LYS A 184 10.39 7.05 1.23
CA LYS A 184 10.08 6.62 -0.15
C LYS A 184 9.88 7.80 -1.10
N GLU A 185 9.05 8.78 -0.74
CA GLU A 185 8.71 9.95 -1.57
C GLU A 185 9.93 10.84 -1.83
N PHE A 186 10.84 10.91 -0.85
CA PHE A 186 12.11 11.62 -0.98
C PHE A 186 13.24 10.70 -1.47
N GLY A 187 12.90 9.46 -1.86
CA GLY A 187 13.71 8.40 -2.46
C GLY A 187 14.95 7.96 -1.68
N GLY A 188 14.82 7.89 -0.37
CA GLY A 188 15.59 6.99 0.49
C GLY A 188 14.92 5.62 0.61
N THR A 189 15.48 4.76 1.45
CA THR A 189 14.98 3.42 1.73
C THR A 189 13.81 3.50 2.73
N PRO A 190 12.60 3.02 2.38
CA PRO A 190 11.41 3.18 3.23
C PRO A 190 11.60 2.63 4.64
N ILE A 191 12.24 1.47 4.78
CA ILE A 191 12.42 0.82 6.09
C ILE A 191 13.24 1.67 7.07
N LEU A 192 14.20 2.47 6.58
CA LEU A 192 15.00 3.36 7.43
C LEU A 192 14.17 4.55 7.93
N GLY A 193 13.31 5.10 7.08
CA GLY A 193 12.33 6.11 7.49
C GLY A 193 11.33 5.55 8.51
N GLY A 194 10.89 4.30 8.33
CA GLY A 194 10.05 3.59 9.30
C GLY A 194 10.75 3.36 10.63
N ALA A 195 12.01 2.97 10.62
CA ALA A 195 12.81 2.80 11.84
C ALA A 195 12.90 4.10 12.63
N VAL A 196 13.14 5.24 11.96
CA VAL A 196 13.13 6.57 12.60
C VAL A 196 11.74 6.91 13.15
N GLY A 197 10.67 6.66 12.38
CA GLY A 197 9.29 6.82 12.86
C GLY A 197 8.96 5.96 14.08
N GLY A 198 9.52 4.75 14.15
CA GLY A 198 9.37 3.82 15.28
C GLY A 198 10.12 4.28 16.53
N ILE A 199 11.28 4.91 16.37
CA ILE A 199 12.04 5.49 17.49
C ILE A 199 11.21 6.57 18.20
N ILE A 200 10.49 7.42 17.45
CA ILE A 200 9.69 8.52 18.01
C ILE A 200 8.58 8.01 18.94
N VAL A 201 7.93 6.91 18.56
CA VAL A 201 6.81 6.33 19.33
C VAL A 201 7.26 5.27 20.33
N ALA A 202 8.56 4.95 20.38
CA ALA A 202 9.08 3.96 21.30
C ALA A 202 8.90 4.43 22.75
N ALA A 203 8.31 3.57 23.60
CA ALA A 203 8.11 3.86 25.02
C ALA A 203 9.42 4.21 25.74
N SER A 204 10.54 3.64 25.29
CA SER A 204 11.87 3.88 25.84
C SER A 204 12.36 5.32 25.71
N VAL A 205 11.75 6.13 24.83
CA VAL A 205 12.03 7.58 24.73
C VAL A 205 11.77 8.30 26.07
N ALA A 206 10.82 7.80 26.87
CA ALA A 206 10.54 8.32 28.21
C ALA A 206 11.75 8.28 29.17
N ASN A 207 12.74 7.43 28.89
CA ASN A 207 13.94 7.27 29.71
C ASN A 207 15.12 8.15 29.22
N VAL A 208 14.91 8.98 28.20
CA VAL A 208 15.94 9.82 27.61
C VAL A 208 15.70 11.28 27.99
N THR A 209 16.66 11.87 28.70
CA THR A 209 16.70 13.31 28.99
C THR A 209 17.57 14.03 27.98
N VAL A 210 16.99 14.99 27.26
CA VAL A 210 17.70 15.82 26.28
C VAL A 210 17.55 17.28 26.73
N PHE A 211 18.67 18.01 26.84
CA PHE A 211 18.72 19.40 27.32
C PHE A 211 18.04 19.69 28.68
N GLY A 212 17.88 18.66 29.52
CA GLY A 212 17.26 18.80 30.85
C GLY A 212 15.75 18.53 30.90
N GLU A 213 15.12 18.23 29.76
CA GLU A 213 13.73 17.74 29.72
C GLU A 213 13.67 16.24 29.42
N THR A 214 12.81 15.53 30.14
CA THR A 214 12.44 14.14 29.82
C THR A 214 11.52 14.14 28.62
N LEU A 215 11.95 13.47 27.54
CA LEU A 215 11.14 13.32 26.34
C LEU A 215 9.92 12.45 26.64
N ALA A 216 8.80 12.70 25.98
CA ALA A 216 7.63 11.83 26.05
C ALA A 216 7.51 10.96 24.78
N PRO A 217 7.12 9.67 24.90
CA PRO A 217 6.86 8.83 23.73
C PRO A 217 5.83 9.48 22.81
N GLY A 218 6.15 9.55 21.53
CA GLY A 218 5.31 10.23 20.54
C GLY A 218 5.46 11.76 20.50
N GLN A 219 6.44 12.35 21.21
CA GLN A 219 6.78 13.76 21.00
C GLN A 219 7.17 14.02 19.53
N GLY A 220 6.64 15.11 18.97
CA GLY A 220 6.69 15.39 17.53
C GLY A 220 5.62 14.66 16.70
N GLY A 221 5.09 13.53 17.18
CA GLY A 221 3.99 12.80 16.56
C GLY A 221 4.23 12.48 15.07
N VAL A 222 3.17 12.63 14.27
CA VAL A 222 3.20 12.36 12.83
C VAL A 222 4.10 13.34 12.06
N LEU A 223 4.18 14.60 12.50
CA LEU A 223 5.02 15.62 11.87
C LEU A 223 6.50 15.37 12.12
N GLY A 224 6.87 14.94 13.33
CA GLY A 224 8.21 14.49 13.67
C GLY A 224 8.61 13.30 12.80
N ALA A 225 7.74 12.32 12.63
CA ALA A 225 8.01 11.17 11.76
C ALA A 225 8.15 11.53 10.29
N LEU A 226 7.33 12.47 9.80
CA LEU A 226 7.46 13.04 8.47
C LEU A 226 8.85 13.69 8.28
N ALA A 227 9.23 14.58 9.19
CA ALA A 227 10.52 15.27 9.14
C ALA A 227 11.70 14.30 9.27
N GLY A 228 11.62 13.34 10.20
CA GLY A 228 12.62 12.30 10.42
C GLY A 228 12.79 11.37 9.23
N GLY A 229 11.69 10.97 8.57
CA GLY A 229 11.73 10.18 7.34
C GLY A 229 12.35 10.94 6.16
N ILE A 230 12.04 12.24 6.03
CA ILE A 230 12.67 13.12 5.02
C ILE A 230 14.17 13.25 5.30
N LEU A 231 14.55 13.51 6.55
CA LEU A 231 15.93 13.65 6.97
C LEU A 231 16.71 12.35 6.73
N ALA A 232 16.13 11.20 7.08
CA ALA A 232 16.71 9.89 6.82
C ALA A 232 17.00 9.69 5.32
N ALA A 233 16.06 10.04 4.43
CA ALA A 233 16.29 9.95 3.00
C ALA A 233 17.45 10.84 2.51
N TYR A 234 17.59 12.05 3.06
CA TYR A 234 18.71 12.94 2.71
C TYR A 234 20.05 12.42 3.25
N VAL A 235 20.10 12.01 4.52
CA VAL A 235 21.32 11.48 5.15
C VAL A 235 21.77 10.20 4.46
N GLU A 236 20.84 9.29 4.15
CA GLU A 236 21.16 8.04 3.46
C GLU A 236 21.78 8.29 2.10
N ARG A 237 21.17 9.17 1.29
CA ARG A 237 21.68 9.53 -0.04
C ARG A 237 23.05 10.19 0.02
N PHE A 238 23.28 11.01 1.05
CA PHE A 238 24.58 11.62 1.27
C PHE A 238 25.62 10.57 1.67
N MET A 239 25.30 9.69 2.62
CA MET A 239 26.19 8.61 3.05
C MET A 239 26.52 7.63 1.93
N ARG A 240 25.57 7.28 1.07
CA ARG A 240 25.81 6.44 -0.13
C ARG A 240 26.81 7.06 -1.11
N ARG A 241 26.95 8.39 -1.13
CA ARG A 241 27.92 9.09 -2.00
C ARG A 241 29.33 9.14 -1.41
N VAL A 242 29.42 9.16 -0.08
CA VAL A 242 30.70 9.33 0.65
C VAL A 242 31.32 7.98 1.04
N THR A 243 30.50 6.96 1.21
CA THR A 243 30.93 5.66 1.76
C THR A 243 31.38 4.70 0.65
N PRO A 244 32.57 4.08 0.76
CA PRO A 244 32.99 3.02 -0.16
C PRO A 244 32.06 1.80 -0.11
N ASP A 245 31.84 1.15 -1.27
CA ASP A 245 30.87 0.06 -1.44
C ASP A 245 31.05 -1.10 -0.43
N VAL A 246 32.30 -1.40 -0.06
CA VAL A 246 32.65 -2.51 0.84
C VAL A 246 32.04 -2.37 2.23
N ILE A 247 31.89 -1.14 2.72
CA ILE A 247 31.35 -0.85 4.07
C ILE A 247 29.97 -0.19 4.01
N ALA A 248 29.48 0.17 2.81
CA ALA A 248 28.23 0.89 2.62
C ALA A 248 27.01 0.15 3.18
N LEU A 249 27.00 -1.19 3.11
CA LEU A 249 25.92 -2.02 3.64
C LEU A 249 25.69 -1.84 5.15
N ILE A 250 26.75 -1.53 5.90
CA ILE A 250 26.70 -1.38 7.35
C ILE A 250 26.64 0.10 7.73
N VAL A 251 27.55 0.92 7.19
CA VAL A 251 27.72 2.31 7.63
C VAL A 251 26.53 3.18 7.22
N VAL A 252 26.01 3.02 6.00
CA VAL A 252 24.90 3.86 5.50
C VAL A 252 23.65 3.74 6.37
N PRO A 253 23.06 2.55 6.60
CA PRO A 253 21.85 2.45 7.41
C PRO A 253 22.10 2.83 8.88
N THR A 254 23.25 2.46 9.45
CA THR A 254 23.58 2.82 10.85
C THR A 254 23.67 4.32 11.05
N VAL A 255 24.43 5.03 10.21
CA VAL A 255 24.58 6.49 10.32
C VAL A 255 23.26 7.20 10.01
N THR A 256 22.49 6.69 9.04
CA THR A 256 21.17 7.24 8.70
C THR A 256 20.23 7.24 9.89
N VAL A 257 20.06 6.09 10.55
CA VAL A 257 19.19 5.96 11.71
C VAL A 257 19.73 6.74 12.90
N LEU A 258 21.05 6.70 13.13
CA LEU A 258 21.69 7.44 14.23
C LEU A 258 21.45 8.94 14.10
N VAL A 259 21.74 9.52 12.94
CA VAL A 259 21.61 10.98 12.72
C VAL A 259 20.14 11.38 12.69
N ALA A 260 19.31 10.72 11.86
CA ALA A 260 17.91 11.10 11.73
C ALA A 260 17.13 10.86 13.03
N GLY A 261 17.37 9.74 13.71
CA GLY A 261 16.78 9.44 15.02
C GLY A 261 17.17 10.44 16.09
N SER A 262 18.46 10.78 16.21
CA SER A 262 18.94 11.75 17.21
C SER A 262 18.35 13.14 16.98
N VAL A 263 18.29 13.60 15.73
CA VAL A 263 17.71 14.91 15.40
C VAL A 263 16.21 14.94 15.70
N THR A 264 15.50 13.84 15.43
CA THR A 264 14.05 13.81 15.65
C THR A 264 13.66 13.68 17.13
N LEU A 265 14.55 13.13 17.98
CA LEU A 265 14.36 13.10 19.43
C LEU A 265 14.73 14.43 20.11
N GLY A 266 15.57 15.26 19.47
CA GLY A 266 16.02 16.53 20.03
C GLY A 266 15.19 17.76 19.66
N SER A 267 14.08 17.59 18.92
CA SER A 267 13.22 18.66 18.38
C SER A 267 11.80 18.58 18.94
#